data_AF-A0A945CWQ5-F1
#
_entry.id   AF-A0A945CWQ5-F1
#
_cell.length_a   1.000
_cell.length_b   1.000
_cell.length_c   1.000
_cell.angle_alpha   90.00
_cell.angle_beta   90.00
_cell.angle_gamma   90.00
#
_symmetry.space_group_name_H-M   'P 1'
#
loop_
_entity.id
_entity.type
_entity.pdbx_description
1 polymer ?
#
loop_
_entity_poly.entity_id
_entity_poly.type
_entity_poly.pdbx_seq_one_letter_code
_entity_poly.pdbx_strand_id
1 'polypeptide(L)'
;SDIVAEMAARITTLGNADAVIVVDQSNEQSQALSQIASYGGDTARVKFFYRTVDTIWIRDYGPRYIYEGECRAIVDHTYNRPRPNDNALNGHFAEEVGHALYELPLVHGGGNFHLNGVDAKGWATELISNENGGVSDAEIRGYWQDYQNLNVTITDAFPTSVDYTQHIDMWMCWASDTTCVISDWPYNVGSTQDQICDSIASDLQTQGYTVVRIPARSLGWTHYTYANSVICNDVVLVPSYSNSSVSQHNAQAIAAWQQACPDKTVVSIPCESIVGSAGVMHCICMHIPRHLGGENPTVYLQSPNGGVVYEPNQTVPINWITDDDNAVSNVNIDFSADGGISWQSVVSGSADDGYHSWQVPDVSTSVGLIRVTAMDQDGNSGEDQGDGFFSINGTAVAGDVNGDGIVNVSDLLAVIEAWGPCSFSCPEDLNGDDVVDVIDLLAVIGAW
;
A
#
# COMPACT_ATOMS: atom_id res chain seq x y z
N SER A 1 14.65 19.39 23.68
CA SER A 1 14.74 19.15 22.23
C SER A 1 13.33 19.03 21.71
N ASP A 2 13.07 19.53 20.51
CA ASP A 2 11.82 19.20 19.80
C ASP A 2 12.07 17.93 18.99
N ILE A 3 11.43 16.83 19.39
CA ILE A 3 11.67 15.50 18.82
C ILE A 3 11.24 15.47 17.34
N VAL A 4 10.07 16.03 17.02
CA VAL A 4 9.53 16.06 15.66
C VAL A 4 10.44 16.89 14.75
N ALA A 5 10.87 18.07 15.21
CA ALA A 5 11.75 18.92 14.43
C ALA A 5 13.12 18.28 14.18
N GLU A 6 13.69 17.59 15.18
CA GLU A 6 14.97 16.90 15.01
C GLU A 6 14.82 15.69 14.08
N MET A 7 13.75 14.90 14.20
CA MET A 7 13.43 13.80 13.28
C MET A 7 13.31 14.30 11.84
N ALA A 8 12.50 15.34 11.59
CA ALA A 8 12.32 15.92 10.27
C ALA A 8 13.63 16.48 9.70
N ALA A 9 14.48 17.09 10.53
CA ALA A 9 15.79 17.54 10.10
C ALA A 9 16.70 16.39 9.63
N ARG A 10 16.71 15.25 10.34
CA ARG A 10 17.48 14.07 9.93
C ARG A 10 16.89 13.39 8.70
N ILE A 11 15.57 13.29 8.61
CA ILE A 11 14.88 12.70 7.45
C ILE A 11 15.17 13.47 6.16
N THR A 12 15.04 14.79 6.21
CA THR A 12 15.22 15.66 5.03
C THR A 12 16.67 15.76 4.55
N THR A 13 17.65 15.56 5.44
CA THR A 13 19.08 15.71 5.13
C THR A 13 19.84 14.39 4.95
N LEU A 14 19.51 13.37 5.74
CA LEU A 14 20.19 12.07 5.76
C LEU A 14 19.33 10.96 5.17
N GLY A 15 18.01 11.02 5.36
CA GLY A 15 17.06 10.04 4.83
C GLY A 15 16.65 10.28 3.39
N ASN A 16 17.08 11.37 2.75
CA ASN A 16 16.70 11.72 1.37
C ASN A 16 15.18 11.61 1.11
N ALA A 17 14.37 11.97 2.10
CA ALA A 17 12.91 11.90 2.02
C ALA A 17 12.29 13.24 2.39
N ASP A 18 11.07 13.45 1.92
CA ASP A 18 10.27 14.58 2.37
C ASP A 18 9.65 14.26 3.73
N ALA A 19 9.46 15.28 4.56
CA ALA A 19 8.73 15.17 5.82
C ALA A 19 7.37 15.85 5.67
N VAL A 20 6.28 15.11 5.89
CA VAL A 20 4.93 15.67 5.97
C VAL A 20 4.57 15.87 7.43
N ILE A 21 4.19 17.10 7.82
CA ILE A 21 3.85 17.44 9.20
C ILE A 21 2.39 17.88 9.28
N VAL A 22 1.64 17.26 10.18
CA VAL A 22 0.26 17.66 10.48
C VAL A 22 0.28 18.88 11.41
N VAL A 23 -0.45 19.92 11.03
CA VAL A 23 -0.59 21.16 11.81
C VAL A 23 -2.04 21.63 11.79
N ASP A 24 -2.47 22.33 12.82
CA ASP A 24 -3.83 22.87 12.89
C ASP A 24 -3.96 24.15 12.05
N GLN A 25 -2.86 24.92 11.95
CA GLN A 25 -2.88 26.31 11.46
C GLN A 25 -1.48 26.80 11.06
N SER A 26 -1.46 27.92 10.31
CA SER A 26 -0.25 28.42 9.63
C SER A 26 0.86 28.94 10.56
N ASN A 27 0.51 29.35 11.79
CA ASN A 27 1.48 29.71 12.81
C ASN A 27 2.28 28.49 13.29
N GLU A 28 1.67 27.31 13.40
CA GLU A 28 2.35 26.07 13.78
C GLU A 28 3.30 25.62 12.67
N GLN A 29 2.88 25.71 11.40
CA GLN A 29 3.80 25.52 10.26
C GLN A 29 5.03 26.42 10.39
N SER A 30 4.84 27.71 10.67
CA SER A 30 5.95 28.67 10.80
C SER A 30 6.89 28.32 11.94
N GLN A 31 6.36 27.85 13.08
CA GLN A 31 7.16 27.40 14.22
C GLN A 31 7.94 26.12 13.89
N ALA A 32 7.28 25.12 13.29
CA ALA A 32 7.89 23.86 12.90
C ALA A 32 9.06 24.09 11.94
N LEU A 33 8.88 24.90 10.88
CA LEU A 33 9.95 25.25 9.95
C LEU A 33 11.14 25.90 10.66
N SER A 34 10.87 26.82 11.60
CA SER A 34 11.93 27.50 12.34
C SER A 34 12.70 26.56 13.27
N GLN A 35 12.01 25.59 13.90
CA GLN A 35 12.64 24.57 14.73
C GLN A 35 13.46 23.57 13.89
N ILE A 36 12.91 23.09 12.78
CA ILE A 36 13.60 22.16 11.86
C ILE A 36 14.88 22.80 11.31
N ALA A 37 14.80 24.06 10.88
CA ALA A 37 15.97 24.82 10.43
C ALA A 37 17.03 24.97 11.54
N SER A 38 16.62 25.11 12.81
CA SER A 38 17.57 25.19 13.94
C SER A 38 18.32 23.88 14.18
N TYR A 39 17.78 22.74 13.72
CA TYR A 39 18.44 21.43 13.70
C TYR A 39 19.19 21.15 12.38
N GLY A 40 19.18 22.10 11.44
CA GLY A 40 19.85 21.99 10.14
C GLY A 40 19.05 21.24 9.07
N GLY A 41 17.74 21.07 9.24
CA GLY A 41 16.88 20.40 8.27
C GLY A 41 16.67 21.20 6.99
N ASP A 42 16.39 20.50 5.89
CA ASP A 42 16.03 21.12 4.61
C ASP A 42 14.54 21.43 4.59
N THR A 43 14.19 22.70 4.84
CA THR A 43 12.81 23.16 4.88
C THR A 43 12.09 23.12 3.53
N ALA A 44 12.82 23.04 2.40
CA ALA A 44 12.19 22.89 1.08
C ALA A 44 11.57 21.50 0.89
N ARG A 45 12.00 20.52 1.71
CA ARG A 45 11.52 19.14 1.73
C ARG A 45 10.52 18.88 2.86
N VAL A 46 9.99 19.93 3.48
CA VAL A 46 8.96 19.83 4.52
C VAL A 46 7.62 20.27 3.93
N LYS A 47 6.67 19.34 3.90
CA LYS A 47 5.29 19.51 3.45
C LYS A 47 4.37 19.56 4.67
N PHE A 48 3.20 20.18 4.54
CA PHE A 48 2.25 20.33 5.63
C PHE A 48 0.88 19.81 5.24
N PHE A 49 0.23 19.12 6.18
CA PHE A 49 -1.17 18.73 6.07
C PHE A 49 -1.95 19.46 7.16
N TYR A 50 -2.93 20.27 6.75
CA TYR A 50 -3.69 21.12 7.66
C TYR A 50 -4.89 20.37 8.22
N ARG A 51 -4.77 19.86 9.44
CA ARG A 51 -5.84 19.11 10.10
C ARG A 51 -5.70 19.20 11.61
N THR A 52 -6.81 19.47 12.29
CA THR A 52 -6.89 19.25 13.73
C THR A 52 -6.88 17.77 14.03
N VAL A 53 -5.97 17.36 14.91
CA VAL A 53 -5.85 16.00 15.46
C VAL A 53 -6.00 16.05 16.98
N ASP A 54 -6.46 14.96 17.58
CA ASP A 54 -6.59 14.86 19.03
C ASP A 54 -5.24 14.60 19.70
N THR A 55 -4.35 13.85 19.04
CA THR A 55 -3.02 13.51 19.58
C THR A 55 -1.91 13.35 18.55
N ILE A 56 -0.67 13.32 19.04
CA ILE A 56 0.54 13.16 18.23
C ILE A 56 0.82 11.71 17.80
N TRP A 57 0.03 10.73 18.23
CA TRP A 57 0.31 9.30 18.07
C TRP A 57 -0.07 8.77 16.68
N ILE A 58 0.39 9.46 15.63
CA ILE A 58 0.00 9.19 14.24
C ILE A 58 0.36 7.78 13.77
N ARG A 59 1.29 7.09 14.44
CA ARG A 59 1.55 5.66 14.18
C ARG A 59 0.30 4.81 14.37
N ASP A 60 -0.57 5.21 15.30
CA ASP A 60 -1.68 4.38 15.70
C ASP A 60 -2.93 4.56 14.84
N TYR A 61 -3.10 5.74 14.25
CA TYR A 61 -4.30 6.12 13.50
C TYR A 61 -4.01 6.58 12.07
N GLY A 62 -2.76 6.84 11.73
CA GLY A 62 -2.36 7.36 10.43
C GLY A 62 -2.38 6.31 9.31
N PRO A 63 -2.07 6.74 8.07
CA PRO A 63 -2.38 5.96 6.88
C PRO A 63 -1.40 4.80 6.71
N ARG A 64 -1.90 3.55 6.73
CA ARG A 64 -1.11 2.37 6.38
C ARG A 64 -1.18 2.14 4.88
N TYR A 65 -0.03 2.16 4.22
CA TYR A 65 0.02 1.99 2.78
C TYR A 65 0.13 0.54 2.34
N ILE A 66 -0.53 0.24 1.23
CA ILE A 66 -0.29 -0.92 0.36
C ILE A 66 -0.04 -0.42 -1.06
N TYR A 67 0.38 -1.33 -1.94
CA TYR A 67 0.24 -1.13 -3.38
C TYR A 67 -0.85 -2.06 -3.91
N GLU A 68 -1.75 -1.50 -4.69
CA GLU A 68 -2.70 -2.25 -5.51
C GLU A 68 -2.29 -2.03 -6.98
N GLY A 69 -1.79 -3.09 -7.61
CA GLY A 69 -0.94 -2.94 -8.78
C GLY A 69 0.29 -2.10 -8.45
N GLU A 70 0.51 -1.02 -9.20
CA GLU A 70 1.57 -0.03 -8.95
C GLU A 70 1.05 1.27 -8.29
N CYS A 71 -0.22 1.32 -7.87
CA CYS A 71 -0.83 2.48 -7.23
C CYS A 71 -0.73 2.37 -5.71
N ARG A 72 -0.35 3.45 -5.01
CA ARG A 72 -0.44 3.52 -3.56
C ARG A 72 -1.90 3.62 -3.13
N ALA A 73 -2.28 2.76 -2.19
CA ALA A 73 -3.58 2.82 -1.52
C ALA A 73 -3.40 2.80 0.00
N ILE A 74 -4.39 3.35 0.71
CA ILE A 74 -4.41 3.45 2.17
C ILE A 74 -5.39 2.41 2.72
N VAL A 75 -4.95 1.66 3.73
CA VAL A 75 -5.78 0.77 4.54
C VAL A 75 -6.00 1.41 5.90
N ASP A 76 -7.20 1.96 6.08
CA ASP A 76 -7.68 2.57 7.31
C ASP A 76 -8.23 1.53 8.29
N HIS A 77 -8.53 1.94 9.51
CA HIS A 77 -9.16 1.14 10.55
C HIS A 77 -9.86 2.02 11.57
N THR A 78 -10.73 1.42 12.37
CA THR A 78 -11.29 2.10 13.54
C THR A 78 -10.20 2.23 14.62
N TYR A 79 -9.81 3.46 14.96
CA TYR A 79 -8.83 3.72 15.99
C TYR A 79 -9.33 3.29 17.38
N ASN A 80 -8.50 2.55 18.11
CA ASN A 80 -8.82 1.97 19.42
C ASN A 80 -8.87 2.99 20.60
N ARG A 81 -8.98 4.29 20.32
CA ARG A 81 -9.11 5.36 21.34
C ARG A 81 -10.29 6.27 21.00
N PRO A 82 -10.95 6.88 21.99
CA PRO A 82 -12.09 7.79 21.76
C PRO A 82 -11.59 9.16 21.26
N ARG A 83 -10.98 9.18 20.07
CA ARG A 83 -10.31 10.31 19.45
C ARG A 83 -10.81 10.46 18.01
N PRO A 84 -11.95 11.13 17.81
CA PRO A 84 -12.63 11.15 16.52
C PRO A 84 -11.86 11.93 15.44
N ASN A 85 -11.05 12.92 15.81
CA ASN A 85 -10.25 13.66 14.84
C ASN A 85 -9.06 12.83 14.35
N ASP A 86 -8.41 12.10 15.26
CA ASP A 86 -7.37 11.12 14.91
C ASP A 86 -7.94 10.03 13.98
N ASN A 87 -9.09 9.45 14.34
CA ASN A 87 -9.76 8.41 13.54
C ASN A 87 -10.20 8.90 12.15
N ALA A 88 -10.45 10.19 11.97
CA ALA A 88 -10.90 10.74 10.69
C ALA A 88 -9.74 11.16 9.77
N LEU A 89 -8.49 11.14 10.25
CA LEU A 89 -7.35 11.70 9.52
C LEU A 89 -7.21 11.06 8.12
N ASN A 90 -7.27 9.72 8.04
CA ASN A 90 -6.96 8.98 6.81
C ASN A 90 -7.97 9.26 5.70
N GLY A 91 -9.27 9.34 6.02
CA GLY A 91 -10.30 9.73 5.05
C GLY A 91 -10.03 11.08 4.40
N HIS A 92 -9.53 12.05 5.17
CA HIS A 92 -9.20 13.37 4.68
C HIS A 92 -7.86 13.43 3.95
N PHE A 93 -6.88 12.67 4.44
CA PHE A 93 -5.57 12.60 3.83
C PHE A 93 -5.66 11.92 2.46
N ALA A 94 -6.38 10.80 2.36
CA ALA A 94 -6.62 10.08 1.11
C ALA A 94 -7.28 10.96 0.04
N GLU A 95 -8.30 11.74 0.43
CA GLU A 95 -8.96 12.72 -0.47
C GLU A 95 -7.98 13.80 -0.95
N GLU A 96 -7.14 14.34 -0.06
CA GLU A 96 -6.16 15.40 -0.40
C GLU A 96 -5.09 14.90 -1.38
N VAL A 97 -4.64 13.64 -1.23
CA VAL A 97 -3.59 13.06 -2.08
C VAL A 97 -4.11 12.20 -3.24
N GLY A 98 -5.43 12.04 -3.36
CA GLY A 98 -6.06 11.25 -4.43
C GLY A 98 -5.82 9.74 -4.35
N HIS A 99 -5.49 9.20 -3.17
CA HIS A 99 -5.26 7.75 -3.04
C HIS A 99 -6.54 7.00 -2.66
N ALA A 100 -6.66 5.76 -3.13
CA ALA A 100 -7.72 4.85 -2.71
C ALA A 100 -7.67 4.57 -1.20
N LEU A 101 -8.84 4.35 -0.60
CA LEU A 101 -8.99 4.09 0.84
C LEU A 101 -9.84 2.83 1.07
N TYR A 102 -9.29 1.89 1.82
CA TYR A 102 -9.96 0.65 2.23
C TYR A 102 -10.09 0.59 3.75
N GLU A 103 -11.30 0.31 4.24
CA GLU A 103 -11.55 0.19 5.68
C GLU A 103 -11.31 -1.25 6.14
N LEU A 104 -10.21 -1.49 6.85
CA LEU A 104 -9.97 -2.76 7.53
C LEU A 104 -10.99 -2.89 8.68
N PRO A 105 -11.81 -3.95 8.73
CA PRO A 105 -12.90 -4.08 9.70
C PRO A 105 -12.39 -4.53 11.09
N LEU A 106 -11.41 -3.79 11.63
CA LEU A 106 -10.78 -4.02 12.92
C LEU A 106 -10.69 -2.71 13.72
N VAL A 107 -10.90 -2.82 15.02
CA VAL A 107 -10.45 -1.81 15.99
C VAL A 107 -8.97 -2.04 16.26
N HIS A 108 -8.12 -1.05 16.02
CA HIS A 108 -6.67 -1.24 16.04
C HIS A 108 -5.93 0.03 16.49
N GLY A 109 -4.87 -0.12 17.30
CA GLY A 109 -3.82 0.89 17.45
C GLY A 109 -2.63 0.51 16.57
N GLY A 110 -2.40 1.21 15.46
CA GLY A 110 -1.43 0.87 14.41
C GLY A 110 0.01 0.60 14.87
N GLY A 111 0.46 1.08 16.04
CA GLY A 111 1.73 0.66 16.64
C GLY A 111 1.77 -0.82 17.04
N ASN A 112 0.61 -1.47 17.21
CA ASN A 112 0.49 -2.91 17.43
C ASN A 112 0.58 -3.73 16.13
N PHE A 113 1.41 -3.32 15.18
CA PHE A 113 1.60 -4.06 13.94
C PHE A 113 2.98 -3.81 13.32
N HIS A 114 3.62 -4.88 12.86
CA HIS A 114 4.84 -4.85 12.06
C HIS A 114 4.80 -5.91 10.98
N LEU A 115 5.44 -5.66 9.84
CA LEU A 115 5.55 -6.62 8.72
C LEU A 115 7.00 -6.75 8.25
N ASN A 116 7.31 -7.87 7.62
CA ASN A 116 8.54 -8.02 6.83
C ASN A 116 8.26 -7.78 5.33
N GLY A 117 9.30 -7.54 4.53
CA GLY A 117 9.14 -7.18 3.13
C GLY A 117 9.13 -8.34 2.12
N VAL A 118 9.42 -9.59 2.53
CA VAL A 118 9.70 -10.69 1.56
C VAL A 118 8.85 -11.95 1.68
N ASP A 119 7.98 -12.08 2.70
CA ASP A 119 7.25 -13.34 2.92
C ASP A 119 5.74 -13.16 3.12
N ALA A 120 5.19 -11.98 2.85
CA ALA A 120 3.81 -11.67 3.15
C ALA A 120 3.45 -11.99 4.63
N LYS A 121 4.36 -11.66 5.57
CA LYS A 121 4.17 -11.93 7.01
C LYS A 121 4.02 -10.65 7.80
N GLY A 122 3.09 -10.67 8.74
CA GLY A 122 2.91 -9.62 9.75
C GLY A 122 2.96 -10.18 11.17
N TRP A 123 3.12 -9.28 12.14
CA TRP A 123 3.09 -9.57 13.56
C TRP A 123 2.31 -8.49 14.29
N ALA A 124 1.49 -8.92 15.24
CA ALA A 124 0.77 -8.08 16.19
C ALA A 124 0.75 -8.79 17.55
N THR A 125 0.53 -8.08 18.65
CA THR A 125 0.26 -8.73 19.94
C THR A 125 -1.22 -9.07 20.09
N GLU A 126 -1.55 -9.93 21.06
CA GLU A 126 -2.91 -10.31 21.47
C GLU A 126 -3.83 -9.13 21.81
N LEU A 127 -3.30 -7.90 21.94
CA LEU A 127 -4.12 -6.69 22.03
C LEU A 127 -5.15 -6.62 20.90
N ILE A 128 -4.80 -7.03 19.68
CA ILE A 128 -5.75 -7.02 18.55
C ILE A 128 -6.96 -7.92 18.83
N SER A 129 -6.73 -9.10 19.41
CA SER A 129 -7.80 -10.03 19.78
C SER A 129 -8.64 -9.49 20.94
N ASN A 130 -7.98 -8.85 21.92
CA ASN A 130 -8.64 -8.28 23.09
C ASN A 130 -9.54 -7.07 22.76
N GLU A 131 -9.19 -6.28 21.75
CA GLU A 131 -9.94 -5.08 21.34
C GLU A 131 -11.05 -5.39 20.33
N ASN A 132 -11.01 -6.55 19.66
CA ASN A 132 -12.01 -6.98 18.66
C ASN A 132 -12.94 -8.07 19.19
N GLY A 133 -13.57 -7.80 20.34
CA GLY A 133 -14.48 -8.75 20.98
C GLY A 133 -15.60 -9.23 20.05
N GLY A 134 -15.68 -10.55 19.84
CA GLY A 134 -16.67 -11.18 18.95
C GLY A 134 -16.13 -11.58 17.58
N VAL A 135 -14.90 -11.21 17.26
CA VAL A 135 -14.16 -11.66 16.06
C VAL A 135 -13.11 -12.68 16.49
N SER A 136 -13.04 -13.83 15.82
CA SER A 136 -12.01 -14.84 16.14
C SER A 136 -10.65 -14.47 15.55
N ASP A 137 -9.55 -14.94 16.15
CA ASP A 137 -8.20 -14.74 15.59
C ASP A 137 -8.06 -15.22 14.13
N ALA A 138 -8.84 -16.22 13.71
CA ALA A 138 -8.85 -16.69 12.34
C ALA A 138 -9.49 -15.67 11.39
N GLU A 139 -10.58 -15.02 11.79
CA GLU A 139 -11.22 -13.94 11.05
C GLU A 139 -10.33 -12.68 11.03
N ILE A 140 -9.71 -12.32 12.17
CA ILE A 140 -8.73 -11.21 12.24
C ILE A 140 -7.60 -11.43 11.24
N ARG A 141 -7.01 -12.64 11.19
CA ARG A 141 -6.00 -12.99 10.18
C ARG A 141 -6.56 -12.96 8.76
N GLY A 142 -7.81 -13.38 8.55
CA GLY A 142 -8.50 -13.29 7.27
C GLY A 142 -8.59 -11.84 6.76
N TYR A 143 -8.93 -10.88 7.63
CA TYR A 143 -8.97 -9.48 7.23
C TYR A 143 -7.61 -8.93 6.81
N TRP A 144 -6.52 -9.26 7.51
CA TRP A 144 -5.18 -8.87 7.04
C TRP A 144 -4.77 -9.56 5.73
N GLN A 145 -5.21 -10.79 5.52
CA GLN A 145 -5.00 -11.49 4.27
C GLN A 145 -5.76 -10.83 3.11
N ASP A 146 -7.01 -10.44 3.32
CA ASP A 146 -7.86 -9.86 2.27
C ASP A 146 -7.44 -8.42 1.92
N TYR A 147 -7.07 -7.61 2.92
CA TYR A 147 -6.78 -6.18 2.73
C TYR A 147 -5.31 -5.85 2.50
N GLN A 148 -4.39 -6.70 2.98
CA GLN A 148 -2.95 -6.42 2.92
C GLN A 148 -2.13 -7.59 2.40
N ASN A 149 -2.76 -8.72 2.05
CA ASN A 149 -2.09 -9.95 1.62
C ASN A 149 -1.04 -10.41 2.64
N LEU A 150 -1.39 -10.40 3.93
CA LEU A 150 -0.48 -10.79 5.01
C LEU A 150 -1.00 -11.96 5.85
N ASN A 151 -0.11 -12.92 6.07
CA ASN A 151 -0.26 -13.95 7.10
C ASN A 151 0.29 -13.42 8.44
N VAL A 152 -0.60 -12.99 9.33
CA VAL A 152 -0.22 -12.33 10.58
C VAL A 152 -0.08 -13.32 11.74
N THR A 153 1.05 -13.25 12.43
CA THR A 153 1.28 -13.93 13.71
C THR A 153 0.78 -13.05 14.86
N ILE A 154 -0.04 -13.61 15.75
CA ILE A 154 -0.49 -12.93 16.98
C ILE A 154 0.36 -13.48 18.13
N THR A 155 1.15 -12.61 18.78
CA THR A 155 2.04 -12.95 19.90
C THR A 155 1.41 -12.57 21.23
N ASP A 156 1.98 -13.06 22.34
CA ASP A 156 1.65 -12.54 23.66
C ASP A 156 1.98 -11.03 23.76
N ALA A 157 1.24 -10.32 24.61
CA ALA A 157 1.49 -8.93 24.93
C ALA A 157 2.31 -8.78 26.22
N PHE A 158 3.02 -7.67 26.36
CA PHE A 158 3.60 -7.34 27.66
C PHE A 158 2.52 -7.04 28.69
N PRO A 159 2.78 -7.28 29.99
CA PRO A 159 1.92 -6.77 31.04
C PRO A 159 1.80 -5.25 30.96
N THR A 160 0.60 -4.70 31.17
CA THR A 160 0.36 -3.24 31.16
C THR A 160 1.14 -2.46 32.22
N SER A 161 1.66 -3.15 33.24
CA SER A 161 2.57 -2.59 34.24
C SER A 161 4.01 -2.38 33.72
N VAL A 162 4.38 -3.07 32.65
CA VAL A 162 5.67 -2.92 31.96
C VAL A 162 5.52 -1.95 30.80
N ASP A 163 4.51 -2.16 29.97
CA ASP A 163 4.20 -1.37 28.78
C ASP A 163 2.68 -1.20 28.66
N TYR A 164 2.19 0.03 28.84
CA TYR A 164 0.75 0.29 28.93
C TYR A 164 0.02 0.10 27.60
N THR A 165 0.69 0.30 26.47
CA THR A 165 0.07 0.20 25.14
C THR A 165 -0.09 -1.24 24.72
N GLN A 166 0.79 -2.14 25.17
CA GLN A 166 0.88 -3.53 24.71
C GLN A 166 1.23 -3.65 23.22
N HIS A 167 1.76 -2.58 22.62
CA HIS A 167 2.07 -2.54 21.20
C HIS A 167 3.35 -3.31 20.88
N ILE A 168 3.38 -3.92 19.70
CA ILE A 168 4.54 -4.67 19.21
C ILE A 168 5.74 -3.76 18.87
N ASP A 169 5.49 -2.55 18.37
CA ASP A 169 6.53 -1.58 18.02
C ASP A 169 7.33 -1.04 19.23
N MET A 170 6.86 -1.33 20.44
CA MET A 170 7.58 -1.01 21.67
C MET A 170 8.74 -1.98 21.93
N TRP A 171 8.80 -3.15 21.29
CA TRP A 171 9.83 -4.15 21.57
C TRP A 171 10.36 -4.91 20.35
N MET A 172 9.74 -4.75 19.18
CA MET A 172 10.15 -5.40 17.93
C MET A 172 10.13 -4.39 16.78
N CYS A 173 11.11 -4.46 15.88
CA CYS A 173 11.15 -3.66 14.66
C CYS A 173 11.91 -4.41 13.55
N TRP A 174 11.33 -4.52 12.36
CA TRP A 174 12.04 -5.08 11.19
C TRP A 174 13.01 -4.05 10.62
N ALA A 175 14.31 -4.38 10.66
CA ALA A 175 15.40 -3.54 10.15
C ALA A 175 15.64 -3.72 8.65
N SER A 176 15.28 -4.88 8.13
CA SER A 176 15.28 -5.24 6.72
C SER A 176 14.34 -6.44 6.52
N ASP A 177 14.23 -6.91 5.28
CA ASP A 177 13.46 -8.10 4.90
C ASP A 177 13.82 -9.36 5.68
N THR A 178 15.06 -9.44 6.18
CA THR A 178 15.60 -10.64 6.82
C THR A 178 16.19 -10.40 8.21
N THR A 179 16.20 -9.15 8.69
CA THR A 179 16.78 -8.78 9.98
C THR A 179 15.74 -8.11 10.87
N CYS A 180 15.50 -8.69 12.03
CA CYS A 180 14.60 -8.16 13.05
C CYS A 180 15.38 -7.69 14.28
N VAL A 181 15.04 -6.52 14.80
CA VAL A 181 15.54 -5.97 16.05
C VAL A 181 14.53 -6.28 17.14
N ILE A 182 14.96 -6.93 18.22
CA ILE A 182 14.10 -7.33 19.35
C ILE A 182 14.72 -6.89 20.66
N SER A 183 13.90 -6.35 21.56
CA SER A 183 14.29 -6.02 22.92
C SER A 183 14.86 -7.20 23.70
N ASP A 184 15.79 -6.90 24.60
CA ASP A 184 16.47 -7.82 25.50
C ASP A 184 16.46 -7.19 26.90
N TRP A 185 16.14 -7.95 27.94
CA TRP A 185 15.85 -7.39 29.26
C TRP A 185 16.91 -7.77 30.31
N PRO A 186 18.15 -7.24 30.23
CA PRO A 186 19.27 -7.68 31.07
C PRO A 186 19.09 -7.40 32.56
N TYR A 187 18.18 -6.50 32.94
CA TYR A 187 17.85 -6.18 34.34
C TYR A 187 16.59 -6.90 34.85
N ASN A 188 15.88 -7.61 33.98
CA ASN A 188 14.64 -8.31 34.27
C ASN A 188 14.66 -9.74 33.67
N VAL A 189 15.81 -10.40 33.69
CA VAL A 189 15.97 -11.75 33.12
C VAL A 189 14.95 -12.72 33.71
N GLY A 190 14.25 -13.46 32.84
CA GLY A 190 13.21 -14.41 33.19
C GLY A 190 11.86 -13.79 33.57
N SER A 191 11.69 -12.47 33.43
CA SER A 191 10.38 -11.81 33.50
C SER A 191 9.49 -12.17 32.30
N THR A 192 8.20 -11.88 32.38
CA THR A 192 7.25 -12.17 31.29
C THR A 192 7.68 -11.52 29.97
N GLN A 193 8.03 -10.23 29.99
CA GLN A 193 8.47 -9.51 28.79
C GLN A 193 9.80 -10.03 28.22
N ASP A 194 10.70 -10.51 29.07
CA ASP A 194 11.96 -11.14 28.66
C ASP A 194 11.71 -12.47 27.95
N GLN A 195 10.86 -13.32 28.54
CA GLN A 195 10.47 -14.61 27.96
C GLN A 195 9.75 -14.44 26.62
N ILE A 196 8.86 -13.45 26.49
CA ILE A 196 8.20 -13.12 25.23
C ILE A 196 9.24 -12.75 24.17
N CYS A 197 10.14 -11.82 24.49
CA CYS A 197 11.20 -11.40 23.57
C CYS A 197 12.12 -12.56 23.17
N ASP A 198 12.51 -13.41 24.11
CA ASP A 198 13.38 -14.57 23.88
C ASP A 198 12.71 -15.63 23.00
N SER A 199 11.44 -15.91 23.24
CA SER A 199 10.67 -16.86 22.42
C SER A 199 10.58 -16.37 20.98
N ILE A 200 10.18 -15.11 20.76
CA ILE A 200 10.05 -14.56 19.41
C ILE A 200 11.41 -14.49 18.70
N ALA A 201 12.49 -14.13 19.41
CA ALA A 201 13.83 -14.18 18.84
C ALA A 201 14.23 -15.59 18.39
N SER A 202 14.02 -16.59 19.24
CA SER A 202 14.30 -18.00 18.93
C SER A 202 13.46 -18.51 17.76
N ASP A 203 12.17 -18.14 17.71
CA ASP A 203 11.26 -18.54 16.65
C ASP A 203 11.66 -17.93 15.30
N LEU A 204 12.02 -16.65 15.27
CA LEU A 204 12.49 -15.98 14.04
C LEU A 204 13.84 -16.55 13.57
N GLN A 205 14.76 -16.83 14.50
CA GLN A 205 16.04 -17.49 14.16
C GLN A 205 15.83 -18.91 13.61
N THR A 206 14.88 -19.66 14.16
CA THR A 206 14.51 -21.00 13.66
C THR A 206 13.91 -20.93 12.26
N GLN A 207 13.21 -19.85 11.95
CA GLN A 207 12.69 -19.55 10.61
C GLN A 207 13.77 -19.01 9.64
N GLY A 208 15.01 -18.81 10.10
CA GLY A 208 16.13 -18.39 9.26
C GLY A 208 16.36 -16.88 9.20
N TYR A 209 15.63 -16.07 9.97
CA TYR A 209 15.87 -14.64 10.07
C TYR A 209 17.07 -14.31 10.98
N THR A 210 17.72 -13.20 10.70
CA THR A 210 18.71 -12.61 11.60
C THR A 210 18.00 -11.83 12.69
N VAL A 211 18.37 -12.06 13.95
CA VAL A 211 17.84 -11.30 15.09
C VAL A 211 18.97 -10.52 15.75
N VAL A 212 18.78 -9.20 15.87
CA VAL A 212 19.65 -8.30 16.62
C VAL A 212 18.98 -7.94 17.93
N ARG A 213 19.66 -8.18 19.05
CA ARG A 213 19.15 -7.94 20.40
C ARG A 213 19.55 -6.55 20.89
N ILE A 214 18.61 -5.78 21.41
CA ILE A 214 18.82 -4.42 21.93
C ILE A 214 18.35 -4.30 23.38
N PRO A 215 19.09 -3.60 24.26
CA PRO A 215 18.72 -3.50 25.67
C PRO A 215 17.38 -2.78 25.84
N ALA A 216 16.53 -3.25 26.74
CA ALA A 216 15.32 -2.57 27.20
C ALA A 216 15.32 -2.50 28.73
N ARG A 217 14.62 -1.49 29.27
CA ARG A 217 14.50 -1.32 30.72
C ARG A 217 13.15 -0.74 31.10
N SER A 218 12.55 -1.26 32.16
CA SER A 218 11.35 -0.67 32.77
C SER A 218 11.72 -0.08 34.12
N LEU A 219 11.26 1.15 34.38
CA LEU A 219 11.42 1.85 35.66
C LEU A 219 10.06 2.41 36.07
N GLY A 220 9.46 1.84 37.12
CA GLY A 220 8.07 2.12 37.46
C GLY A 220 7.16 1.60 36.35
N TRP A 221 6.41 2.50 35.72
CA TRP A 221 5.55 2.22 34.56
C TRP A 221 6.14 2.69 33.22
N THR A 222 7.37 3.26 33.23
CA THR A 222 8.01 3.76 32.01
C THR A 222 8.86 2.66 31.36
N HIS A 223 8.49 2.30 30.13
CA HIS A 223 9.26 1.41 29.26
C HIS A 223 10.28 2.21 28.43
N TYR A 224 11.56 2.12 28.80
CA TYR A 224 12.65 2.66 28.00
C TYR A 224 13.05 1.64 26.93
N THR A 225 12.54 1.87 25.72
CA THR A 225 12.78 1.02 24.56
C THR A 225 13.74 1.68 23.57
N TYR A 226 14.58 0.88 22.91
CA TYR A 226 15.31 1.29 21.71
C TYR A 226 14.78 0.63 20.43
N ALA A 227 13.73 -0.20 20.55
CA ALA A 227 13.06 -0.86 19.41
C ALA A 227 12.18 0.13 18.66
N ASN A 228 11.59 1.10 19.39
CA ASN A 228 10.72 2.16 18.89
C ASN A 228 11.53 3.24 18.12
N SER A 229 12.30 2.78 17.14
CA SER A 229 13.17 3.54 16.25
C SER A 229 12.51 3.73 14.89
N VAL A 230 13.03 4.65 14.09
CA VAL A 230 12.46 4.99 12.78
C VAL A 230 13.50 4.79 11.70
N ILE A 231 13.18 3.97 10.70
CA ILE A 231 14.01 3.78 9.52
C ILE A 231 13.38 4.58 8.39
N CYS A 232 14.12 5.47 7.74
CA CYS A 232 13.64 6.22 6.58
C CYS A 232 14.75 6.24 5.53
N ASN A 233 14.58 5.45 4.47
CA ASN A 233 15.58 5.20 3.42
C ASN A 233 16.99 4.95 4.01
N ASP A 234 17.87 5.95 3.95
CA ASP A 234 19.29 5.85 4.31
C ASP A 234 19.61 6.21 5.77
N VAL A 235 18.60 6.56 6.58
CA VAL A 235 18.78 6.93 7.99
C VAL A 235 17.99 6.03 8.95
N VAL A 236 18.59 5.71 10.09
CA VAL A 236 17.92 5.11 11.25
C VAL A 236 17.98 6.09 12.42
N LEU A 237 16.83 6.49 12.94
CA LEU A 237 16.69 7.33 14.12
C LEU A 237 16.47 6.42 15.33
N VAL A 238 17.41 6.43 16.27
CA VAL A 238 17.40 5.59 17.48
C VAL A 238 17.16 6.49 18.70
N PRO A 239 16.25 6.14 19.62
CA PRO A 239 16.02 6.97 20.78
C PRO A 239 17.24 6.98 21.70
N SER A 240 17.43 8.07 22.43
CA SER A 240 18.45 8.18 23.46
C SER A 240 17.89 8.81 24.71
N TYR A 241 18.42 8.38 25.85
CA TYR A 241 17.89 8.73 27.17
C TYR A 241 18.96 9.39 28.04
N SER A 242 18.53 10.33 28.87
CA SER A 242 19.38 11.05 29.83
C SER A 242 19.24 10.50 31.26
N ASN A 243 18.22 9.67 31.51
CA ASN A 243 18.06 8.95 32.77
C ASN A 243 19.33 8.16 33.12
N SER A 244 19.93 8.41 34.28
CA SER A 244 21.21 7.82 34.68
C SER A 244 21.19 6.29 34.79
N SER A 245 20.02 5.69 34.93
CA SER A 245 19.84 4.24 34.95
C SER A 245 19.75 3.63 33.54
N VAL A 246 19.51 4.44 32.51
CA VAL A 246 19.24 3.97 31.14
C VAL A 246 20.32 4.44 30.17
N SER A 247 20.87 5.65 30.36
CA SER A 247 21.77 6.33 29.42
C SER A 247 23.03 5.55 29.08
N GLN A 248 23.49 4.65 29.95
CA GLN A 248 24.61 3.74 29.69
C GLN A 248 24.35 2.80 28.50
N HIS A 249 23.09 2.56 28.13
CA HIS A 249 22.68 1.70 27.02
C HIS A 249 22.60 2.42 25.67
N ASN A 250 22.67 3.75 25.63
CA ASN A 250 22.56 4.53 24.38
C ASN A 250 23.60 4.07 23.34
N ALA A 251 24.86 3.91 23.75
CA ALA A 251 25.94 3.49 22.83
C ALA A 251 25.76 2.04 22.36
N GLN A 252 25.26 1.15 23.22
CA GLN A 252 24.94 -0.22 22.87
C GLN A 252 23.80 -0.28 21.84
N ALA A 253 22.76 0.52 22.02
CA ALA A 253 21.62 0.58 21.11
C ALA A 253 22.04 1.08 19.71
N ILE A 254 22.88 2.12 19.63
CA ILE A 254 23.41 2.62 18.35
C ILE A 254 24.24 1.54 17.64
N ALA A 255 25.12 0.84 18.37
CA ALA A 255 25.94 -0.22 17.79
C ALA A 255 25.09 -1.39 17.24
N ALA A 256 24.04 -1.78 17.97
CA ALA A 256 23.12 -2.82 17.54
C ALA A 256 22.30 -2.39 16.31
N TRP A 257 21.78 -1.17 16.27
CA TRP A 257 21.12 -0.66 15.06
C TRP A 257 22.05 -0.54 13.87
N GLN A 258 23.32 -0.17 14.09
CA GLN A 258 24.33 -0.17 13.02
C GLN A 258 24.64 -1.59 12.52
N GLN A 259 24.60 -2.59 13.40
CA GLN A 259 24.70 -4.00 12.98
C GLN A 259 23.47 -4.42 12.15
N ALA A 260 22.27 -4.00 12.55
CA ALA A 260 21.03 -4.36 11.87
C ALA A 260 20.88 -3.68 10.50
N CYS A 261 21.39 -2.44 10.35
CA CYS A 261 21.36 -1.65 9.14
C CYS A 261 22.78 -1.15 8.77
N PRO A 262 23.68 -2.03 8.29
CA PRO A 262 25.10 -1.68 8.07
C PRO A 262 25.33 -0.65 6.97
N ASP A 263 24.36 -0.48 6.06
CA ASP A 263 24.36 0.47 4.94
C ASP A 263 23.82 1.85 5.30
N LYS A 264 23.14 1.98 6.46
CA LYS A 264 22.43 3.21 6.86
C LYS A 264 23.22 4.05 7.84
N THR A 265 22.94 5.34 7.83
CA THR A 265 23.42 6.28 8.85
C THR A 265 22.55 6.17 10.09
N VAL A 266 23.14 5.74 11.21
CA VAL A 266 22.42 5.63 12.49
C VAL A 266 22.66 6.88 13.35
N VAL A 267 21.58 7.56 13.74
CA VAL A 267 21.63 8.78 14.56
C VAL A 267 20.73 8.67 15.78
N SER A 268 21.20 9.20 16.92
CA SER A 268 20.40 9.24 18.15
C SER A 268 19.52 10.49 18.21
N ILE A 269 18.28 10.35 18.68
CA ILE A 269 17.39 11.47 19.01
C ILE A 269 17.08 11.47 20.51
N PRO A 270 17.23 12.60 21.24
CA PRO A 270 16.93 12.66 22.67
C PRO A 270 15.42 12.53 22.94
N CYS A 271 15.01 11.42 23.56
CA CYS A 271 13.60 11.04 23.73
C CYS A 271 13.14 10.95 25.20
N GLU A 272 13.95 11.43 26.14
CA GLU A 272 13.60 11.41 27.57
C GLU A 272 12.24 12.08 27.86
N SER A 273 11.89 13.13 27.13
CA SER A 273 10.67 13.91 27.38
C SER A 273 9.37 13.20 26.97
N ILE A 274 9.43 12.17 26.11
CA ILE A 274 8.23 11.49 25.59
C ILE A 274 8.05 10.08 26.15
N VAL A 275 9.13 9.39 26.51
CA VAL A 275 9.09 7.97 26.90
C VAL A 275 8.16 7.68 28.09
N GLY A 276 7.99 8.64 28.99
CA GLY A 276 7.05 8.56 30.11
C GLY A 276 5.57 8.44 29.71
N SER A 277 5.23 8.75 28.46
CA SER A 277 3.89 8.66 27.89
C SER A 277 3.60 7.31 27.20
N ALA A 278 4.46 6.30 27.42
CA ALA A 278 4.35 4.97 26.82
C ALA A 278 4.42 4.96 25.28
N GLY A 279 5.27 5.81 24.71
CA GLY A 279 5.57 5.88 23.29
C GLY A 279 6.83 6.70 23.02
N VAL A 280 7.48 6.48 21.87
CA VAL A 280 8.73 7.17 21.49
C VAL A 280 8.62 7.72 20.06
N MET A 281 9.62 7.53 19.19
CA MET A 281 9.65 8.14 17.85
C MET A 281 8.79 7.39 16.85
N HIS A 282 8.82 6.06 16.88
CA HIS A 282 8.03 5.26 15.95
C HIS A 282 6.53 5.54 16.14
N CYS A 283 6.10 5.75 17.40
CA CYS A 283 4.72 6.08 17.77
C CYS A 283 4.21 7.42 17.21
N ILE A 284 5.09 8.34 16.81
CA ILE A 284 4.73 9.70 16.35
C ILE A 284 5.08 9.95 14.88
N CYS A 285 5.29 8.89 14.10
CA CYS A 285 5.52 9.02 12.65
C CYS A 285 4.82 7.90 11.89
N MET A 286 4.55 8.15 10.61
CA MET A 286 4.08 7.17 9.64
C MET A 286 4.90 7.27 8.37
N HIS A 287 5.06 6.13 7.70
CA HIS A 287 5.81 6.04 6.44
C HIS A 287 4.85 6.18 5.27
N ILE A 288 5.21 7.04 4.33
CA ILE A 288 4.57 7.10 3.02
C ILE A 288 5.57 6.48 2.04
N PRO A 289 5.25 5.35 1.40
CA PRO A 289 6.15 4.74 0.45
C PRO A 289 6.22 5.59 -0.84
N ARG A 290 7.32 5.43 -1.57
CA ARG A 290 7.52 6.13 -2.85
C ARG A 290 6.47 5.72 -3.86
N HIS A 291 6.10 6.62 -4.77
CA HIS A 291 5.39 6.23 -5.99
C HIS A 291 6.24 5.25 -6.82
N LEU A 292 5.60 4.27 -7.49
CA LEU A 292 6.31 3.27 -8.30
C LEU A 292 6.46 3.66 -9.77
N GLY A 293 5.61 4.55 -10.29
CA GLY A 293 5.65 5.00 -11.70
C GLY A 293 6.78 5.98 -12.05
N GLY A 294 7.50 6.49 -11.05
CA GLY A 294 8.55 7.50 -11.26
C GLY A 294 7.94 8.84 -11.65
N GLU A 295 8.21 9.30 -12.86
CA GLU A 295 7.58 10.50 -13.45
C GLU A 295 6.28 10.17 -14.20
N ASN A 296 5.96 8.88 -14.42
CA ASN A 296 4.71 8.50 -15.06
C ASN A 296 3.63 8.24 -14.00
N PRO A 297 2.37 8.60 -14.30
CA PRO A 297 1.23 8.07 -13.57
C PRO A 297 1.22 6.54 -13.57
N THR A 298 0.73 5.94 -12.51
CA THR A 298 0.29 4.55 -12.50
C THR A 298 -1.23 4.51 -12.45
N VAL A 299 -1.80 3.43 -12.96
CA VAL A 299 -3.23 3.17 -12.94
C VAL A 299 -3.43 1.69 -12.66
N TYR A 300 -4.51 1.36 -11.97
CA TYR A 300 -4.91 -0.02 -11.74
C TYR A 300 -6.41 -0.17 -12.03
N LEU A 301 -6.75 -1.02 -12.98
CA LEU A 301 -8.13 -1.31 -13.38
C LEU A 301 -8.74 -2.35 -12.44
N GLN A 302 -9.67 -1.92 -11.60
CA GLN A 302 -10.35 -2.80 -10.64
C GLN A 302 -11.49 -3.59 -11.28
N SER A 303 -12.21 -2.97 -12.21
CA SER A 303 -13.33 -3.59 -12.92
C SER A 303 -13.58 -2.88 -14.26
N PRO A 304 -13.96 -3.61 -15.30
CA PRO A 304 -14.05 -5.07 -15.38
C PRO A 304 -12.67 -5.73 -15.46
N ASN A 305 -12.45 -6.79 -14.67
CA ASN A 305 -11.16 -7.47 -14.58
C ASN A 305 -11.22 -8.96 -14.98
N GLY A 306 -12.16 -9.30 -15.88
CA GLY A 306 -12.31 -10.62 -16.48
C GLY A 306 -13.32 -11.57 -15.84
N GLY A 307 -13.60 -12.69 -16.51
CA GLY A 307 -14.41 -13.81 -16.01
C GLY A 307 -15.93 -13.58 -15.98
N VAL A 308 -16.39 -12.41 -16.40
CA VAL A 308 -17.82 -12.04 -16.44
C VAL A 308 -18.35 -12.12 -17.87
N VAL A 309 -19.64 -12.43 -18.00
CA VAL A 309 -20.38 -12.34 -19.27
C VAL A 309 -21.35 -11.17 -19.16
N TYR A 310 -21.28 -10.25 -20.11
CA TYR A 310 -22.17 -9.09 -20.22
C TYR A 310 -23.18 -9.26 -21.35
N GLU A 311 -24.33 -8.60 -21.19
CA GLU A 311 -25.35 -8.50 -22.22
C GLU A 311 -25.30 -7.11 -22.89
N PRO A 312 -25.61 -7.00 -24.20
CA PRO A 312 -25.70 -5.71 -24.87
C PRO A 312 -26.62 -4.72 -24.16
N ASN A 313 -26.24 -3.44 -24.16
CA ASN A 313 -26.93 -2.34 -23.48
C ASN A 313 -27.01 -2.48 -21.95
N GLN A 314 -26.32 -3.45 -21.36
CA GLN A 314 -26.10 -3.46 -19.93
C GLN A 314 -25.25 -2.25 -19.54
N THR A 315 -25.58 -1.64 -18.40
CA THR A 315 -24.74 -0.62 -17.79
C THR A 315 -23.76 -1.30 -16.83
N VAL A 316 -22.47 -1.16 -17.09
CA VAL A 316 -21.38 -1.76 -16.31
C VAL A 316 -20.49 -0.66 -15.76
N PRO A 317 -20.18 -0.65 -14.45
CA PRO A 317 -19.21 0.28 -13.89
C PRO A 317 -17.79 -0.14 -14.27
N ILE A 318 -17.04 0.82 -14.80
CA ILE A 318 -15.59 0.75 -14.93
C ILE A 318 -15.02 1.49 -13.72
N ASN A 319 -14.23 0.80 -12.90
CA ASN A 319 -13.61 1.37 -11.70
C ASN A 319 -12.09 1.23 -11.81
N TRP A 320 -11.37 2.28 -11.47
CA TRP A 320 -9.92 2.29 -11.45
C TRP A 320 -9.43 3.14 -10.28
N ILE A 321 -8.15 2.98 -9.96
CA ILE A 321 -7.42 3.90 -9.11
C ILE A 321 -6.18 4.37 -9.88
N THR A 322 -5.70 5.55 -9.54
CA THR A 322 -4.47 6.11 -10.10
C THR A 322 -3.54 6.53 -8.97
N ASP A 323 -2.28 6.74 -9.31
CA ASP A 323 -1.30 7.33 -8.43
C ASP A 323 -0.24 8.06 -9.26
N ASP A 324 0.28 9.16 -8.73
CA ASP A 324 1.29 9.97 -9.42
C ASP A 324 2.11 10.82 -8.43
N ASP A 325 3.21 11.39 -8.90
CA ASP A 325 4.00 12.33 -8.10
C ASP A 325 3.46 13.77 -8.12
N ASN A 326 2.81 14.19 -9.21
CA ASN A 326 2.29 15.55 -9.43
C ASN A 326 0.77 15.63 -9.73
N ALA A 327 0.06 14.53 -9.49
CA ALA A 327 -1.37 14.30 -9.72
C ALA A 327 -1.77 14.07 -11.18
N VAL A 328 -2.68 13.12 -11.36
CA VAL A 328 -3.28 12.79 -12.65
C VAL A 328 -4.25 13.90 -13.08
N SER A 329 -4.13 14.33 -14.34
CA SER A 329 -4.94 15.40 -14.90
C SER A 329 -6.26 14.90 -15.49
N ASN A 330 -6.22 13.75 -16.16
CA ASN A 330 -7.38 13.12 -16.80
C ASN A 330 -7.08 11.65 -17.18
N VAL A 331 -8.14 10.92 -17.50
CA VAL A 331 -8.05 9.53 -17.98
C VAL A 331 -8.77 9.33 -19.32
N ASN A 332 -8.27 8.40 -20.11
CA ASN A 332 -8.95 7.84 -21.28
C ASN A 332 -9.35 6.40 -20.97
N ILE A 333 -10.48 5.96 -21.52
CA ILE A 333 -10.96 4.58 -21.39
C ILE A 333 -11.25 4.04 -22.78
N ASP A 334 -10.70 2.88 -23.08
CA ASP A 334 -10.88 2.18 -24.34
C ASP A 334 -11.44 0.77 -24.11
N PHE A 335 -12.21 0.29 -25.09
CA PHE A 335 -12.74 -1.06 -25.18
C PHE A 335 -12.13 -1.80 -26.36
N SER A 336 -11.81 -3.07 -26.16
CA SER A 336 -11.32 -3.98 -27.18
C SER A 336 -12.21 -5.22 -27.23
N ALA A 337 -12.57 -5.65 -28.44
CA ALA A 337 -13.26 -6.93 -28.68
C ALA A 337 -12.36 -8.02 -29.29
N ASP A 338 -11.12 -7.71 -29.67
CA ASP A 338 -10.10 -8.65 -30.23
C ASP A 338 -9.03 -9.10 -29.21
N GLY A 339 -9.23 -8.87 -27.92
CA GLY A 339 -8.19 -9.18 -26.93
C GLY A 339 -6.98 -8.24 -26.98
N GLY A 340 -7.17 -7.00 -27.43
CA GLY A 340 -6.23 -5.88 -27.26
C GLY A 340 -5.47 -5.49 -28.51
N ILE A 341 -5.85 -6.03 -29.67
CA ILE A 341 -5.25 -5.71 -30.98
C ILE A 341 -5.72 -4.33 -31.44
N SER A 342 -7.00 -4.02 -31.28
CA SER A 342 -7.60 -2.73 -31.61
C SER A 342 -8.46 -2.20 -30.47
N TRP A 343 -8.55 -0.87 -30.39
CA TRP A 343 -9.14 -0.18 -29.26
C TRP A 343 -10.12 0.88 -29.75
N GLN A 344 -11.35 0.80 -29.24
CA GLN A 344 -12.43 1.75 -29.47
C GLN A 344 -12.56 2.66 -28.25
N SER A 345 -12.51 3.97 -28.46
CA SER A 345 -12.64 4.93 -27.36
C SER A 345 -14.04 4.86 -26.76
N VAL A 346 -14.11 4.60 -25.45
CA VAL A 346 -15.32 4.68 -24.64
C VAL A 346 -15.50 6.11 -24.14
N VAL A 347 -14.44 6.69 -23.58
CA VAL A 347 -14.38 8.10 -23.18
C VAL A 347 -12.94 8.60 -23.31
N SER A 348 -12.79 9.89 -23.62
CA SER A 348 -11.49 10.56 -23.65
C SER A 348 -11.52 11.85 -22.84
N GLY A 349 -10.45 12.10 -22.07
CA GLY A 349 -10.32 13.28 -21.22
C GLY A 349 -11.30 13.33 -20.06
N SER A 350 -11.66 12.17 -19.50
CA SER A 350 -12.53 12.12 -18.30
C SER A 350 -11.77 12.64 -17.08
N ALA A 351 -12.49 13.21 -16.13
CA ALA A 351 -11.92 13.46 -14.82
C ALA A 351 -11.46 12.14 -14.18
N ASP A 352 -10.40 12.22 -13.39
CA ASP A 352 -9.92 11.10 -12.61
C ASP A 352 -10.71 10.99 -11.29
N ASP A 353 -11.91 10.44 -11.39
CA ASP A 353 -12.84 10.23 -10.26
C ASP A 353 -13.04 8.74 -9.92
N GLY A 354 -12.23 7.87 -10.53
CA GLY A 354 -12.20 6.42 -10.30
C GLY A 354 -13.43 5.67 -10.81
N TYR A 355 -14.33 6.32 -11.58
CA TYR A 355 -15.59 5.71 -12.01
C TYR A 355 -16.05 6.16 -13.40
N HIS A 356 -16.47 5.20 -14.22
CA HIS A 356 -17.18 5.47 -15.46
C HIS A 356 -18.34 4.47 -15.68
N SER A 357 -19.51 4.99 -16.05
CA SER A 357 -20.68 4.17 -16.37
C SER A 357 -20.67 3.78 -17.84
N TRP A 358 -20.13 2.61 -18.16
CA TRP A 358 -20.04 2.10 -19.53
C TRP A 358 -21.35 1.43 -19.99
N GLN A 359 -21.81 1.79 -21.20
CA GLN A 359 -22.87 1.05 -21.90
C GLN A 359 -22.23 -0.02 -22.76
N VAL A 360 -22.48 -1.29 -22.44
CA VAL A 360 -21.91 -2.43 -23.17
C VAL A 360 -22.44 -2.41 -24.62
N PRO A 361 -21.56 -2.41 -25.64
CA PRO A 361 -21.97 -2.41 -27.03
C PRO A 361 -22.59 -3.75 -27.43
N ASP A 362 -23.39 -3.76 -28.50
CA ASP A 362 -23.93 -4.99 -29.08
C ASP A 362 -22.91 -5.66 -30.00
N VAL A 363 -21.91 -6.32 -29.40
CA VAL A 363 -20.82 -7.04 -30.06
C VAL A 363 -20.69 -8.44 -29.46
N SER A 364 -20.54 -9.47 -30.28
CA SER A 364 -20.22 -10.82 -29.81
C SER A 364 -18.71 -10.98 -29.64
N THR A 365 -18.23 -11.15 -28.41
CA THR A 365 -16.81 -11.46 -28.16
C THR A 365 -16.64 -12.34 -26.92
N SER A 366 -15.56 -13.13 -26.89
CA SER A 366 -15.12 -13.88 -25.71
C SER A 366 -13.77 -13.41 -25.15
N VAL A 367 -13.19 -12.39 -25.78
CA VAL A 367 -11.86 -11.82 -25.47
C VAL A 367 -11.95 -10.31 -25.24
N GLY A 368 -13.07 -9.85 -24.66
CA GLY A 368 -13.29 -8.45 -24.35
C GLY A 368 -12.31 -7.93 -23.29
N LEU A 369 -11.79 -6.72 -23.50
CA LEU A 369 -10.92 -5.98 -22.56
C LEU A 369 -11.35 -4.53 -22.43
N ILE A 370 -11.08 -3.97 -21.26
CA ILE A 370 -11.06 -2.53 -21.00
C ILE A 370 -9.62 -2.12 -20.69
N ARG A 371 -9.22 -0.94 -21.16
CA ARG A 371 -7.97 -0.28 -20.79
C ARG A 371 -8.26 1.12 -20.28
N VAL A 372 -7.55 1.53 -19.25
CA VAL A 372 -7.55 2.90 -18.74
C VAL A 372 -6.15 3.47 -18.89
N THR A 373 -6.05 4.69 -19.42
CA THR A 373 -4.80 5.42 -19.57
C THR A 373 -4.89 6.72 -18.77
N ALA A 374 -4.04 6.87 -17.76
CA ALA A 374 -3.90 8.08 -16.95
C ALA A 374 -2.83 9.00 -17.55
N MET A 375 -3.07 10.31 -17.52
CA MET A 375 -2.13 11.32 -18.02
C MET A 375 -1.95 12.46 -17.01
N ASP A 376 -0.73 12.91 -16.79
CA ASP A 376 -0.42 14.06 -15.92
C ASP A 376 -0.41 15.39 -16.70
N GLN A 377 -0.04 16.48 -16.03
CA GLN A 377 0.08 17.80 -16.64
C GLN A 377 1.39 18.01 -17.42
N ASP A 378 2.40 17.19 -17.15
CA ASP A 378 3.72 17.26 -17.78
C ASP A 378 3.79 16.47 -19.09
N GLY A 379 2.72 15.72 -19.40
CA GLY A 379 2.55 14.95 -20.63
C GLY A 379 3.02 13.50 -20.51
N ASN A 380 3.26 13.01 -19.29
CA ASN A 380 3.53 11.61 -19.03
C ASN A 380 2.23 10.82 -18.94
N SER A 381 2.32 9.50 -19.11
CA SER A 381 1.17 8.62 -19.09
C SER A 381 1.50 7.22 -18.60
N GLY A 382 0.55 6.60 -17.92
CA GLY A 382 0.55 5.18 -17.59
C GLY A 382 -0.78 4.54 -17.98
N GLU A 383 -0.77 3.24 -18.26
CA GLU A 383 -1.97 2.50 -18.62
C GLU A 383 -2.03 1.15 -17.93
N ASP A 384 -3.25 0.67 -17.72
CA ASP A 384 -3.54 -0.67 -17.24
C ASP A 384 -4.79 -1.21 -17.93
N GLN A 385 -4.85 -2.53 -18.06
CA GLN A 385 -5.93 -3.25 -18.71
C GLN A 385 -6.35 -4.45 -17.87
N GLY A 386 -7.51 -5.02 -18.17
CA GLY A 386 -8.01 -6.17 -17.41
C GLY A 386 -7.02 -7.34 -17.44
N ASP A 387 -6.79 -7.94 -16.27
CA ASP A 387 -5.99 -9.16 -16.03
C ASP A 387 -6.57 -10.39 -16.74
N GLY A 388 -7.86 -10.33 -17.10
CA GLY A 388 -8.56 -11.40 -17.78
C GLY A 388 -9.63 -10.89 -18.74
N PHE A 389 -9.98 -11.75 -19.69
CA PHE A 389 -11.04 -11.48 -20.65
C PHE A 389 -12.44 -11.58 -20.04
N PHE A 390 -13.35 -10.74 -20.50
CA PHE A 390 -14.79 -10.92 -20.34
C PHE A 390 -15.45 -11.26 -21.68
N SER A 391 -16.67 -11.78 -21.64
CA SER A 391 -17.46 -12.04 -22.84
C SER A 391 -18.63 -11.07 -22.96
N ILE A 392 -19.07 -10.78 -24.18
CA ILE A 392 -20.33 -10.09 -24.46
C ILE A 392 -21.18 -11.00 -25.34
N ASN A 393 -22.43 -11.28 -24.92
CA ASN A 393 -23.41 -12.06 -25.67
C ASN A 393 -24.13 -11.19 -26.72
N GLY A 394 -23.37 -10.43 -27.50
CA GLY A 394 -23.92 -9.57 -28.54
C GLY A 394 -24.24 -10.31 -29.83
N THR A 395 -24.70 -9.52 -30.79
CA THR A 395 -24.91 -9.98 -32.15
C THR A 395 -23.54 -10.19 -32.81
N ALA A 396 -23.29 -11.38 -33.37
CA ALA A 396 -22.12 -11.61 -34.21
C ALA A 396 -22.19 -10.72 -35.46
N VAL A 397 -21.11 -10.01 -35.76
CA VAL A 397 -21.03 -9.20 -36.96
C VAL A 397 -20.81 -10.15 -38.14
N ALA A 398 -21.68 -10.10 -39.15
CA ALA A 398 -21.50 -10.94 -40.33
C ALA A 398 -20.18 -10.57 -41.01
N GLY A 399 -19.32 -11.54 -41.31
CA GLY A 399 -18.01 -11.30 -41.92
C GLY A 399 -16.88 -10.97 -40.94
N ASP A 400 -17.18 -10.81 -39.64
CA ASP A 400 -16.19 -10.80 -38.57
C ASP A 400 -15.86 -12.25 -38.22
N VAL A 401 -14.84 -12.79 -38.87
CA VAL A 401 -14.47 -14.21 -38.74
C VAL A 401 -13.49 -14.42 -37.60
N ASN A 402 -12.78 -13.38 -37.17
CA ASN A 402 -11.84 -13.46 -36.05
C ASN A 402 -12.52 -13.18 -34.69
N GLY A 403 -13.77 -12.69 -34.69
CA GLY A 403 -14.57 -12.39 -33.51
C GLY A 403 -14.20 -11.09 -32.81
N ASP A 404 -13.60 -10.13 -33.52
CA ASP A 404 -13.14 -8.83 -33.01
C ASP A 404 -14.20 -7.72 -33.00
N GLY A 405 -15.40 -8.01 -33.51
CA GLY A 405 -16.50 -7.07 -33.63
C GLY A 405 -16.36 -6.04 -34.76
N ILE A 406 -15.30 -6.10 -35.58
CA ILE A 406 -14.98 -5.14 -36.63
C ILE A 406 -14.53 -5.86 -37.90
N VAL A 407 -15.37 -5.91 -38.93
CA VAL A 407 -14.95 -6.43 -40.24
C VAL A 407 -13.82 -5.55 -40.82
N ASN A 408 -12.61 -6.09 -40.94
CA ASN A 408 -11.43 -5.37 -41.42
C ASN A 408 -10.44 -6.28 -42.18
N VAL A 409 -9.21 -5.79 -42.41
CA VAL A 409 -8.17 -6.54 -43.15
C VAL A 409 -7.77 -7.84 -42.44
N SER A 410 -7.88 -7.89 -41.11
CA SER A 410 -7.58 -9.09 -40.31
C SER A 410 -8.54 -10.22 -40.61
N ASP A 411 -9.83 -9.94 -40.80
CA ASP A 411 -10.83 -10.93 -41.24
C ASP A 411 -10.52 -11.46 -42.63
N LEU A 412 -10.12 -10.58 -43.55
CA LEU A 412 -9.70 -10.99 -44.89
C LEU A 412 -8.49 -11.92 -44.83
N LEU A 413 -7.52 -11.61 -43.96
CA LEU A 413 -6.33 -12.44 -43.79
C LEU A 413 -6.68 -13.79 -43.14
N ALA A 414 -7.59 -13.82 -42.16
CA ALA A 414 -8.06 -15.06 -41.53
C ALA A 414 -8.72 -15.99 -42.56
N VAL A 415 -9.62 -15.47 -43.40
CA VAL A 415 -10.21 -16.25 -44.51
C VAL A 415 -9.13 -16.74 -45.49
N ILE A 416 -8.16 -15.90 -45.85
CA ILE A 416 -7.06 -16.28 -46.76
C ILE A 416 -6.17 -17.36 -46.15
N GLU A 417 -5.91 -17.33 -44.85
CA GLU A 417 -5.11 -18.34 -44.15
C GLU A 417 -5.83 -19.68 -44.02
N ALA A 418 -7.15 -19.65 -43.80
CA ALA A 418 -7.99 -20.85 -43.65
C ALA A 418 -8.39 -21.50 -44.99
N TRP A 419 -7.90 -20.99 -46.13
CA TRP A 419 -8.35 -21.36 -47.47
C TRP A 419 -8.30 -22.87 -47.74
N GLY A 420 -9.43 -23.43 -48.16
CA GLY A 420 -9.57 -24.84 -48.52
C GLY A 420 -10.60 -25.59 -47.65
N PRO A 421 -10.57 -26.93 -47.69
CA PRO A 421 -11.54 -27.76 -46.99
C PRO A 421 -11.45 -27.59 -45.48
N CYS A 422 -12.59 -27.32 -44.85
CA CYS A 422 -12.70 -27.17 -43.42
C CYS A 422 -13.27 -28.45 -42.78
N SER A 423 -12.76 -28.83 -41.61
CA SER A 423 -13.23 -30.01 -40.87
C SER A 423 -13.70 -29.58 -39.48
N PHE A 424 -15.02 -29.52 -39.26
CA PHE A 424 -15.67 -29.13 -37.99
C PHE A 424 -15.38 -27.67 -37.53
N SER A 425 -16.42 -26.83 -37.63
CA SER A 425 -16.52 -25.43 -37.19
C SER A 425 -15.27 -24.55 -37.43
N CYS A 426 -15.16 -24.00 -38.63
CA CYS A 426 -14.31 -22.84 -38.91
C CYS A 426 -15.18 -21.58 -38.93
N PRO A 427 -14.85 -20.55 -38.15
CA PRO A 427 -15.47 -19.22 -38.25
C PRO A 427 -15.41 -18.60 -39.65
N GLU A 428 -14.41 -19.00 -40.45
CA GLU A 428 -14.13 -18.46 -41.78
C GLU A 428 -15.01 -19.04 -42.90
N ASP A 429 -15.71 -20.17 -42.68
CA ASP A 429 -16.73 -20.69 -43.59
C ASP A 429 -18.07 -20.01 -43.30
N LEU A 430 -18.30 -18.89 -43.96
CA LEU A 430 -19.45 -18.02 -43.72
C LEU A 430 -20.72 -18.53 -44.41
N ASN A 431 -20.58 -19.44 -45.37
CA ASN A 431 -21.69 -19.97 -46.15
C ASN A 431 -22.11 -21.40 -45.75
N GLY A 432 -21.27 -22.09 -44.96
CA GLY A 432 -21.53 -23.40 -44.35
C GLY A 432 -21.44 -24.57 -45.32
N ASP A 433 -20.62 -24.47 -46.37
CA ASP A 433 -20.41 -25.55 -47.36
C ASP A 433 -19.18 -26.42 -47.08
N ASP A 434 -18.57 -26.26 -45.90
CA ASP A 434 -17.37 -26.94 -45.42
C ASP A 434 -16.10 -26.61 -46.23
N VAL A 435 -16.09 -25.50 -46.98
CA VAL A 435 -14.93 -25.03 -47.76
C VAL A 435 -14.76 -23.51 -47.59
N VAL A 436 -13.60 -23.08 -47.08
CA VAL A 436 -13.25 -21.66 -47.06
C VAL A 436 -12.71 -21.26 -48.43
N ASP A 437 -13.43 -20.43 -49.17
CA ASP A 437 -13.04 -20.00 -50.51
C ASP A 437 -13.37 -18.53 -50.85
N VAL A 438 -13.44 -18.23 -52.13
CA VAL A 438 -13.72 -16.88 -52.64
C VAL A 438 -15.08 -16.35 -52.21
N ILE A 439 -16.06 -17.23 -51.97
CA ILE A 439 -17.40 -16.85 -51.54
C ILE A 439 -17.32 -16.29 -50.12
N ASP A 440 -16.57 -16.92 -49.23
CA ASP A 440 -16.39 -16.43 -47.85
C ASP A 440 -15.57 -15.15 -47.81
N LEU A 441 -14.52 -15.06 -48.64
CA LEU A 441 -13.74 -13.83 -48.77
C LEU A 441 -14.62 -12.67 -49.25
N LEU A 442 -15.51 -12.92 -50.22
CA LEU A 442 -16.45 -11.92 -50.69
C LEU A 442 -17.53 -11.58 -49.65
N ALA A 443 -17.87 -12.50 -48.77
CA ALA A 443 -18.78 -12.25 -47.66
C ALA A 443 -18.15 -11.29 -46.63
N VAL A 444 -16.85 -11.47 -46.30
CA VAL A 444 -16.09 -10.51 -45.48
C VAL A 444 -16.00 -9.15 -46.18
N ILE A 445 -15.58 -9.10 -47.46
CA ILE A 445 -15.51 -7.83 -48.22
C ILE A 445 -16.89 -7.15 -48.30
N GLY A 446 -17.96 -7.92 -48.44
CA GLY A 446 -19.33 -7.41 -48.52
C GLY A 446 -19.82 -6.83 -47.19
N ALA A 447 -19.22 -7.21 -46.08
CA ALA A 447 -19.52 -6.72 -44.75
C ALA A 447 -18.55 -5.65 -44.23
N TRP A 448 -17.44 -5.40 -44.93
CA TRP A 448 -16.43 -4.39 -44.62
C TRP A 448 -16.87 -2.95 -44.96
#